data_AF-A0AAV4C764-F1
#
_entry.id   AF-A0AAV4C764-F1
#
_cell.length_a   1.000
_cell.length_b   1.000
_cell.length_c   1.000
_cell.angle_alpha   90.00
_cell.angle_beta   90.00
_cell.angle_gamma   90.00
#
_symmetry.space_group_name_H-M   'P 1'
#
loop_
_entity.id
_entity.type
_entity.pdbx_description
1 polymer ?
#
loop_
_entity_poly.entity_id
_entity_poly.type
_entity_poly.pdbx_seq_one_letter_code
_entity_poly.pdbx_strand_id
1 'polypeptide(L)'
;MYELYKEKCEEEGVPPVKLSYYRHIFNYSFNLEFHHRKTDRCDLCEKNKVAKAQGLLTEADEKEHSLHILNKEAMRKASEKDKQDQSIDVLVSFDLQNVISLPRADISSFFYKRKLNVYNLTGHLMDHRTSSKKGYCVIWPENLSGRAGNDIASAFIRMLEKITEERSDIKRITTWSDSCVPQNRNRIMSHAIHRFLHLHQNIDSITMKFSVPGHSCVHSGHNKGGTRLGSSDKINVMTIRGCHLDTDLGYHDFCLSWSHYYTDTEPTSGNPKWDLDHKPSA
;
A
#
# COMPACT_ATOMS: atom_id res chain seq x y z
N MET A 1 -11.48 -14.49 -22.13
CA MET A 1 -11.09 -14.66 -23.55
C MET A 1 -11.99 -15.61 -24.30
N TYR A 2 -12.12 -16.90 -23.91
CA TYR A 2 -13.07 -17.77 -24.64
C TYR A 2 -14.53 -17.32 -24.53
N GLU A 3 -14.97 -16.82 -23.37
CA GLU A 3 -16.33 -16.25 -23.25
C GLU A 3 -16.51 -15.00 -24.13
N LEU A 4 -15.55 -14.07 -24.14
CA LEU A 4 -15.54 -12.93 -25.08
C LEU A 4 -15.54 -13.36 -26.55
N TYR A 5 -14.88 -14.48 -26.88
CA TYR A 5 -14.93 -15.07 -28.22
C TYR A 5 -16.33 -15.59 -28.56
N LYS A 6 -17.05 -16.21 -27.61
CA LYS A 6 -18.44 -16.63 -27.83
C LYS A 6 -19.36 -15.43 -28.05
N GLU A 7 -19.24 -14.39 -27.23
CA GLU A 7 -20.01 -13.15 -27.37
C GLU A 7 -19.81 -12.56 -28.77
N LYS A 8 -18.56 -12.47 -29.24
CA LYS A 8 -18.26 -12.02 -30.61
C LYS A 8 -18.84 -12.94 -31.70
N CYS A 9 -18.77 -14.25 -31.51
CA CYS A 9 -19.36 -15.21 -32.44
C CYS A 9 -20.90 -15.07 -32.52
N GLU A 10 -21.54 -14.76 -31.39
CA GLU A 10 -22.98 -14.50 -31.31
C GLU A 10 -23.35 -13.19 -32.04
N GLU A 11 -22.56 -12.13 -31.87
CA GLU A 11 -22.71 -10.87 -32.63
C GLU A 11 -22.55 -11.07 -34.15
N GLU A 12 -21.63 -11.93 -34.57
CA GLU A 12 -21.34 -12.21 -35.99
C GLU A 12 -22.25 -13.32 -36.58
N GLY A 13 -23.12 -13.93 -35.77
CA GLY A 13 -24.02 -15.01 -36.20
C GLY A 13 -23.30 -16.32 -36.57
N VAL A 14 -22.09 -16.54 -36.07
CA VAL A 14 -21.26 -17.71 -36.38
C VAL A 14 -21.24 -18.65 -35.18
N PRO A 15 -21.41 -19.98 -35.35
CA PRO A 15 -21.34 -20.92 -34.24
C PRO A 15 -19.90 -20.98 -33.66
N PRO A 16 -19.72 -20.82 -32.33
CA PRO A 16 -18.39 -20.87 -31.73
C PRO A 16 -17.82 -22.29 -31.73
N VAL A 17 -16.50 -22.41 -31.95
CA VAL A 17 -15.80 -23.70 -31.83
C VAL A 17 -15.69 -24.15 -30.37
N LYS A 18 -15.47 -25.45 -30.14
CA LYS A 18 -15.27 -26.00 -28.79
C LYS A 18 -14.05 -25.39 -28.10
N LEU A 19 -14.14 -25.19 -26.77
CA LEU A 19 -13.07 -24.64 -25.94
C LEU A 19 -11.73 -25.36 -26.13
N SER A 20 -11.74 -26.68 -26.29
CA SER A 20 -10.52 -27.46 -26.52
C SER A 20 -9.81 -27.06 -27.81
N TYR A 21 -10.57 -26.85 -28.89
CA TYR A 21 -10.06 -26.44 -30.19
C TYR A 21 -9.63 -24.97 -30.17
N TYR A 22 -10.40 -24.10 -29.53
CA TYR A 22 -10.02 -22.71 -29.28
C TYR A 22 -8.67 -22.62 -28.55
N ARG A 23 -8.50 -23.38 -27.45
CA ARG A 23 -7.24 -23.42 -26.68
C ARG A 23 -6.07 -23.95 -27.52
N HIS A 24 -6.32 -24.96 -28.36
CA HIS A 24 -5.30 -25.51 -29.23
C HIS A 24 -4.80 -24.46 -30.24
N ILE A 25 -5.71 -23.79 -30.94
CA ILE A 25 -5.36 -22.71 -31.88
C ILE A 25 -4.67 -21.55 -31.16
N PHE A 26 -5.22 -21.11 -30.04
CA PHE A 26 -4.70 -19.98 -29.25
C PHE A 26 -3.25 -20.22 -28.79
N ASN A 27 -2.96 -21.41 -28.25
CA ASN A 27 -1.65 -21.74 -27.70
C ASN A 27 -0.64 -22.21 -28.76
N TYR A 28 -1.05 -22.93 -29.79
CA TYR A 28 -0.12 -23.60 -30.72
C TYR A 28 -0.09 -23.00 -32.13
N SER A 29 -1.17 -22.37 -32.60
CA SER A 29 -1.20 -21.73 -33.92
C SER A 29 -0.78 -20.26 -33.85
N PHE A 30 -1.22 -19.54 -32.80
CA PHE A 30 -0.81 -18.15 -32.59
C PHE A 30 0.39 -18.01 -31.64
N ASN A 31 0.72 -19.07 -30.88
CA ASN A 31 1.76 -19.06 -29.84
C ASN A 31 1.60 -17.88 -28.87
N LEU A 32 0.35 -17.54 -28.54
CA LEU A 32 0.03 -16.47 -27.62
C LEU A 32 -0.10 -17.06 -26.22
N GLU A 33 0.86 -16.77 -25.35
CA GLU A 33 0.67 -16.93 -23.92
C GLU A 33 0.16 -15.64 -23.29
N PHE A 34 -0.59 -15.75 -22.21
CA PHE A 34 -0.83 -14.58 -21.37
C PHE A 34 0.48 -14.22 -20.70
N HIS A 35 0.98 -13.01 -20.98
CA HIS A 35 2.12 -12.48 -20.25
C HIS A 35 1.78 -12.45 -18.76
N HIS A 36 2.36 -13.39 -18.02
CA HIS A 36 2.31 -13.34 -16.57
C HIS A 36 3.14 -12.15 -16.15
N ARG A 37 2.47 -11.08 -15.68
CA ARG A 37 3.17 -9.98 -15.02
C ARG A 37 4.07 -10.60 -13.96
N LYS A 38 5.37 -10.33 -14.05
CA LYS A 38 6.32 -10.69 -13.01
C LYS A 38 5.82 -10.00 -11.74
N THR A 39 5.20 -10.75 -10.84
CA THR A 39 4.88 -10.25 -9.50
C THR A 39 6.20 -10.00 -8.81
N ASP A 40 6.32 -8.85 -8.13
CA ASP A 40 7.50 -8.55 -7.33
C ASP A 40 7.78 -9.74 -6.41
N ARG A 41 9.00 -10.27 -6.53
CA ARG A 41 9.45 -11.39 -5.72
C ARG A 41 9.97 -10.83 -4.41
N CYS A 42 9.57 -11.45 -3.30
CA CYS A 42 10.08 -11.06 -2.00
C CYS A 42 11.50 -11.59 -1.83
N ASP A 43 12.45 -10.69 -1.55
CA ASP A 43 13.86 -11.04 -1.34
C ASP A 43 14.04 -12.12 -0.27
N LEU A 44 13.30 -12.04 0.84
CA LEU A 44 13.37 -13.04 1.92
C LEU A 44 12.88 -14.42 1.46
N CYS A 45 11.80 -14.47 0.68
CA CYS A 45 11.28 -15.72 0.12
C CYS A 45 12.25 -16.30 -0.93
N GLU A 46 12.82 -15.47 -1.80
CA GLU A 46 13.79 -15.93 -2.80
C GLU A 46 15.10 -16.40 -2.12
N LYS A 47 15.60 -15.68 -1.10
CA LYS A 47 16.74 -16.10 -0.29
C LYS A 47 16.49 -17.48 0.33
N ASN A 48 15.34 -17.67 0.97
CA ASN A 48 14.97 -18.96 1.56
C ASN A 48 14.87 -20.08 0.50
N LYS A 49 14.28 -19.79 -0.65
CA LYS A 49 14.15 -20.75 -1.75
C LYS A 49 15.52 -21.19 -2.28
N VAL A 50 16.45 -20.25 -2.45
CA VAL A 50 17.81 -20.53 -2.90
C VAL A 50 18.59 -21.32 -1.84
N ALA A 51 18.53 -20.89 -0.58
CA ALA A 51 19.20 -21.59 0.53
C ALA A 51 18.69 -23.03 0.69
N LYS A 52 17.39 -23.25 0.54
CA LYS A 52 16.78 -24.59 0.56
C LYS A 52 17.28 -25.46 -0.59
N ALA A 53 17.36 -24.91 -1.80
CA ALA A 53 17.86 -25.65 -2.97
C ALA A 53 19.35 -26.02 -2.85
N GLN A 54 20.13 -25.21 -2.14
CA GLN A 54 21.57 -25.45 -1.91
C GLN A 54 21.85 -26.27 -0.64
N GLY A 55 20.83 -26.62 0.15
CA GLY A 55 21.02 -27.33 1.42
C GLY A 55 21.70 -26.48 2.52
N LEU A 56 21.70 -25.16 2.38
CA LEU A 56 22.34 -24.19 3.30
C LEU A 56 21.36 -23.58 4.30
N LEU A 57 20.15 -24.12 4.39
CA LEU A 57 19.07 -23.54 5.16
C LEU A 57 19.27 -23.82 6.65
N THR A 58 19.32 -22.77 7.47
CA THR A 58 19.41 -22.90 8.92
C THR A 58 18.02 -22.96 9.55
N GLU A 59 17.90 -23.54 10.75
CA GLU A 59 16.64 -23.54 11.52
C GLU A 59 16.17 -22.10 11.83
N ALA A 60 17.10 -21.16 11.97
CA ALA A 60 16.80 -19.75 12.16
C ALA A 60 16.16 -19.12 10.90
N ASP A 61 16.69 -19.43 9.71
CA ASP A 61 16.11 -18.95 8.44
C ASP A 61 14.69 -19.51 8.21
N GLU A 62 14.45 -20.78 8.58
CA GLU A 62 13.12 -21.39 8.50
C GLU A 62 12.11 -20.73 9.46
N LYS A 63 12.54 -20.43 10.69
CA LYS A 63 11.74 -19.70 11.67
C LYS A 63 11.44 -18.28 11.20
N GLU A 64 12.41 -17.58 10.65
CA GLU A 64 12.22 -16.23 10.10
C GLU A 64 11.25 -16.25 8.91
N HIS A 65 11.42 -17.21 7.99
CA HIS A 65 10.55 -17.36 6.83
C HIS A 65 9.12 -17.71 7.20
N SER A 66 8.93 -18.66 8.13
CA SER A 66 7.60 -19.04 8.59
C SER A 66 6.87 -17.86 9.22
N LEU A 67 7.56 -17.08 10.07
CA LEU A 67 7.01 -15.84 10.62
C LEU A 67 6.66 -14.81 9.54
N HIS A 68 7.50 -14.67 8.51
CA HIS A 68 7.23 -13.77 7.39
C HIS A 68 5.98 -14.17 6.60
N ILE A 69 5.79 -15.46 6.34
CA ILE A 69 4.58 -15.97 5.68
C ILE A 69 3.33 -15.76 6.55
N LEU A 70 3.43 -15.97 7.86
CA LEU A 70 2.33 -15.67 8.80
C LEU A 70 1.95 -14.19 8.76
N ASN A 71 2.93 -13.29 8.85
CA ASN A 71 2.69 -11.84 8.78
C ASN A 71 2.05 -11.42 7.46
N LYS A 72 2.45 -12.04 6.34
CA LYS A 72 1.83 -11.83 5.02
C LYS A 72 0.35 -12.22 5.03
N GLU A 73 0.01 -13.37 5.60
CA GLU A 73 -1.38 -13.82 5.67
C GLU A 73 -2.22 -12.93 6.59
N ALA A 74 -1.68 -12.54 7.75
CA ALA A 74 -2.30 -11.60 8.67
C ALA A 74 -2.58 -10.26 7.99
N MET A 75 -1.59 -9.70 7.28
CA MET A 75 -1.72 -8.47 6.51
C MET A 75 -2.83 -8.58 5.46
N ARG A 76 -2.92 -9.71 4.73
CA ARG A 76 -4.00 -9.92 3.75
C ARG A 76 -5.37 -9.95 4.40
N LYS A 77 -5.52 -10.65 5.54
CA LYS A 77 -6.78 -10.71 6.29
C LYS A 77 -7.17 -9.32 6.80
N ALA A 78 -6.23 -8.55 7.34
CA ALA A 78 -6.50 -7.19 7.81
C ALA A 78 -6.88 -6.23 6.68
N SER A 79 -6.17 -6.29 5.54
CA SER A 79 -6.52 -5.46 4.38
C SER A 79 -7.91 -5.79 3.84
N GLU A 80 -8.30 -7.07 3.82
CA GLU A 80 -9.65 -7.46 3.41
C GLU A 80 -10.72 -7.05 4.44
N LYS A 81 -10.41 -7.16 5.73
CA LYS A 81 -11.27 -6.67 6.81
C LYS A 81 -11.51 -5.17 6.66
N ASP A 82 -10.45 -4.38 6.45
CA ASP A 82 -10.55 -2.93 6.27
C ASP A 82 -11.40 -2.56 5.06
N LYS A 83 -11.38 -3.37 3.99
CA LYS A 83 -12.24 -3.14 2.82
C LYS A 83 -13.73 -3.35 3.08
N GLN A 84 -14.07 -4.07 4.15
CA GLN A 84 -15.45 -4.37 4.52
C GLN A 84 -15.88 -3.61 5.78
N ASP A 85 -14.94 -2.93 6.45
CA ASP A 85 -15.17 -2.25 7.72
C ASP A 85 -15.88 -0.91 7.50
N GLN A 86 -17.18 -0.86 7.83
CA GLN A 86 -17.99 0.36 7.75
C GLN A 86 -17.61 1.41 8.82
N SER A 87 -16.74 1.06 9.78
CA SER A 87 -16.15 2.03 10.70
C SER A 87 -15.03 2.86 10.05
N ILE A 88 -14.62 2.54 8.83
CA ILE A 88 -13.68 3.36 8.05
C ILE A 88 -14.51 4.19 7.08
N ASP A 89 -14.32 5.51 7.04
CA ASP A 89 -15.05 6.34 6.06
C ASP A 89 -14.40 6.20 4.69
N VAL A 90 -13.07 6.30 4.68
CA VAL A 90 -12.26 6.26 3.47
C VAL A 90 -11.03 5.39 3.68
N LEU A 91 -10.82 4.46 2.75
CA LEU A 91 -9.64 3.64 2.65
C LEU A 91 -8.79 4.10 1.46
N VAL A 92 -7.55 4.53 1.70
CA VAL A 92 -6.63 4.99 0.65
C VAL A 92 -5.43 4.06 0.55
N SER A 93 -5.29 3.37 -0.57
CA SER A 93 -4.08 2.61 -0.87
C SER A 93 -3.19 3.40 -1.81
N PHE A 94 -1.96 3.72 -1.40
CA PHE A 94 -1.08 4.55 -2.22
C PHE A 94 0.29 3.92 -2.45
N ASP A 95 0.87 4.23 -3.62
CA ASP A 95 2.16 3.72 -4.07
C ASP A 95 2.86 4.75 -4.96
N LEU A 96 4.18 4.83 -4.82
CA LEU A 96 5.03 5.72 -5.61
C LEU A 96 5.56 4.97 -6.82
N GLN A 97 5.14 5.38 -8.02
CA GLN A 97 5.56 4.72 -9.25
C GLN A 97 7.07 4.86 -9.50
N ASN A 98 7.59 3.98 -10.35
CA ASN A 98 8.92 4.15 -10.92
C ASN A 98 9.06 5.50 -11.62
N VAL A 99 10.28 6.05 -11.59
CA VAL A 99 10.58 7.36 -12.19
C VAL A 99 10.24 7.32 -13.68
N ILE A 100 9.40 8.26 -14.11
CA ILE A 100 8.99 8.40 -15.49
C ILE A 100 9.97 9.35 -16.16
N SER A 101 10.84 8.83 -17.03
CA SER A 101 11.74 9.68 -17.81
C SER A 101 11.07 10.15 -19.09
N LEU A 102 10.99 11.47 -19.28
CA LEU A 102 10.42 12.13 -20.45
C LEU A 102 11.48 12.98 -21.18
N PRO A 103 11.37 13.19 -22.50
CA PRO A 103 10.47 12.51 -23.42
C PRO A 103 10.88 11.05 -23.67
N ARG A 104 9.91 10.17 -23.96
CA ARG A 104 10.14 8.76 -24.29
C ARG A 104 10.01 8.57 -25.80
N ALA A 105 11.09 8.14 -26.45
CA ALA A 105 11.08 7.76 -27.86
C ALA A 105 12.11 6.64 -28.10
N ASP A 106 11.76 5.71 -28.98
CA ASP A 106 12.60 4.57 -29.35
C ASP A 106 13.53 4.93 -30.53
N ILE A 107 14.28 6.02 -30.38
CA ILE A 107 15.22 6.54 -31.39
C ILE A 107 16.63 6.58 -30.77
N SER A 108 17.63 6.12 -31.50
CA SER A 108 19.02 6.04 -31.01
C SER A 108 19.58 7.39 -30.54
N SER A 109 19.16 8.49 -31.17
CA SER A 109 19.59 9.85 -30.79
C SER A 109 19.10 10.28 -29.40
N PHE A 110 18.00 9.72 -28.89
CA PHE A 110 17.48 10.00 -27.54
C PHE A 110 18.36 9.46 -26.43
N PHE A 111 19.23 8.50 -26.72
CA PHE A 111 20.21 7.99 -25.75
C PHE A 111 21.14 9.11 -25.25
N TYR A 112 21.48 10.07 -26.12
CA TYR A 112 22.37 11.18 -25.81
C TYR A 112 21.65 12.43 -25.31
N LYS A 113 20.31 12.40 -25.20
CA LYS A 113 19.53 13.55 -24.73
C LYS A 113 19.27 13.43 -23.24
N ARG A 114 19.34 14.58 -22.54
CA ARG A 114 18.94 14.66 -21.14
C ARG A 114 17.44 14.38 -21.02
N LYS A 115 17.08 13.46 -20.13
CA LYS A 115 15.69 13.12 -19.84
C LYS A 115 15.27 13.84 -18.57
N LEU A 116 14.07 14.42 -18.59
CA LEU A 116 13.39 14.97 -17.43
C LEU A 116 12.77 13.83 -16.62
N ASN A 117 13.12 13.75 -15.34
CA ASN A 117 12.46 12.81 -14.44
C ASN A 117 11.15 13.40 -13.94
N VAL A 118 10.09 12.60 -14.03
CA VAL A 118 8.76 12.90 -13.50
C VAL A 118 8.39 11.83 -12.51
N TYR A 119 7.89 12.27 -11.36
CA TYR A 119 7.46 11.42 -10.27
C TYR A 119 5.94 11.40 -10.21
N ASN A 120 5.37 10.24 -9.88
CA ASN A 120 3.92 10.06 -9.78
C ASN A 120 3.58 9.24 -8.54
N LEU A 121 2.93 9.89 -7.57
CA LEU A 121 2.34 9.23 -6.41
C LEU A 121 0.89 8.89 -6.72
N THR A 122 0.58 7.61 -6.77
CA THR A 122 -0.76 7.12 -7.08
C THR A 122 -1.50 6.70 -5.83
N GLY A 123 -2.78 7.04 -5.74
CA GLY A 123 -3.65 6.68 -4.63
C GLY A 123 -4.98 6.13 -5.12
N HIS A 124 -5.31 4.92 -4.70
CA HIS A 124 -6.62 4.31 -4.90
C HIS A 124 -7.46 4.54 -3.66
N LEU A 125 -8.47 5.38 -3.79
CA LEU A 125 -9.45 5.66 -2.76
C LEU A 125 -10.65 4.73 -2.92
N MET A 126 -11.08 4.15 -1.81
CA MET A 126 -12.37 3.49 -1.66
C MET A 126 -13.15 4.20 -0.56
N ASP A 127 -14.33 4.68 -0.94
CA ASP A 127 -15.25 5.35 -0.04
C ASP A 127 -16.29 4.35 0.44
N HIS A 128 -16.33 4.06 1.73
CA HIS A 128 -17.22 3.04 2.28
C HIS A 128 -18.68 3.52 2.36
N ARG A 129 -18.90 4.82 2.54
CA ARG A 129 -20.26 5.38 2.67
C ARG A 129 -21.00 5.37 1.34
N THR A 130 -20.28 5.68 0.26
CA THR A 130 -20.83 5.71 -1.10
C THR A 130 -20.52 4.47 -1.93
N SER A 131 -19.69 3.56 -1.40
CA SER A 131 -19.15 2.41 -2.14
C SER A 131 -18.43 2.79 -3.45
N SER A 132 -17.96 4.03 -3.55
CA SER A 132 -17.31 4.55 -4.75
C SER A 132 -15.81 4.30 -4.72
N LYS A 133 -15.20 4.17 -5.91
CA LYS A 133 -13.77 3.99 -6.08
C LYS A 133 -13.23 5.13 -6.94
N LYS A 134 -12.16 5.77 -6.49
CA LYS A 134 -11.50 6.87 -7.21
C LYS A 134 -9.98 6.66 -7.24
N GLY A 135 -9.35 7.11 -8.32
CA GLY A 135 -7.90 7.13 -8.45
C GLY A 135 -7.40 8.56 -8.41
N TYR A 136 -6.35 8.81 -7.62
CA TYR A 136 -5.62 10.07 -7.55
C TYR A 136 -4.20 9.86 -8.07
N CYS A 137 -3.71 10.81 -8.85
CA CYS A 137 -2.33 10.85 -9.31
C CYS A 137 -1.76 12.23 -8.96
N VAL A 138 -0.75 12.27 -8.10
CA VAL A 138 -0.01 13.48 -7.79
C VAL A 138 1.30 13.43 -8.58
N ILE A 139 1.39 14.28 -9.59
CA ILE A 139 2.51 14.28 -10.55
C ILE A 139 3.34 15.53 -10.32
N TRP A 140 4.66 15.36 -10.21
CA TRP A 140 5.60 16.49 -10.19
C TRP A 140 6.91 16.15 -10.92
N PRO A 141 7.43 17.10 -11.72
CA PRO A 141 8.74 16.95 -12.36
C PRO A 141 9.91 17.32 -11.43
N GLU A 142 11.10 16.81 -11.76
CA GLU A 142 12.34 17.02 -10.98
C GLU A 142 12.81 18.47 -10.86
N ASN A 143 12.32 19.36 -11.73
CA ASN A 143 12.64 20.79 -11.67
C ASN A 143 11.82 21.55 -10.61
N LEU A 144 10.71 20.99 -10.14
CA LEU A 144 9.95 21.56 -9.02
C LEU A 144 10.52 21.09 -7.70
N SER A 145 10.70 19.77 -7.56
CA SER A 145 11.31 19.19 -6.38
C SER A 145 11.88 17.81 -6.65
N GLY A 146 12.65 17.31 -5.69
CA GLY A 146 13.24 15.99 -5.75
C GLY A 146 12.24 14.86 -5.47
N ARG A 147 12.81 13.73 -5.05
CA ARG A 147 12.07 12.52 -4.63
C ARG A 147 12.43 12.13 -3.18
N ALA A 148 12.74 13.13 -2.34
CA ALA A 148 13.08 12.93 -0.95
C ALA A 148 11.81 12.73 -0.10
N GLY A 149 11.98 12.35 1.18
CA GLY A 149 10.87 12.11 2.09
C GLY A 149 9.92 13.32 2.25
N ASN A 150 10.46 14.55 2.22
CA ASN A 150 9.64 15.78 2.26
C ASN A 150 8.76 15.93 1.01
N ASP A 151 9.29 15.60 -0.17
CA ASP A 151 8.57 15.70 -1.45
C ASP A 151 7.41 14.71 -1.48
N ILE A 152 7.68 13.47 -1.06
CA ILE A 152 6.68 12.40 -0.99
C ILE A 152 5.61 12.73 0.05
N ALA A 153 6.01 13.21 1.23
CA ALA A 153 5.07 13.63 2.27
C ALA A 153 4.20 14.80 1.79
N SER A 154 4.77 15.80 1.13
CA SER A 154 4.02 16.93 0.56
C SER A 154 3.02 16.47 -0.51
N ALA A 155 3.43 15.57 -1.41
CA ALA A 155 2.56 14.97 -2.41
C ALA A 155 1.40 14.18 -1.76
N PHE A 156 1.69 13.41 -0.70
CA PHE A 156 0.68 12.67 0.04
C PHE A 156 -0.31 13.60 0.76
N ILE A 157 0.17 14.66 1.41
CA ILE A 157 -0.72 15.67 2.01
C ILE A 157 -1.60 16.34 0.96
N ARG A 158 -1.06 16.70 -0.20
CA ARG A 158 -1.86 17.27 -1.30
C ARG A 158 -2.96 16.31 -1.77
N MET A 159 -2.70 15.01 -1.77
CA MET A 159 -3.71 14.00 -2.07
C MET A 159 -4.81 13.98 -1.01
N LEU A 160 -4.46 14.02 0.28
CA LEU A 160 -5.43 14.07 1.38
C LEU A 160 -6.27 15.34 1.36
N GLU A 161 -5.63 16.51 1.16
CA GLU A 161 -6.32 17.80 0.97
C GLU A 161 -7.37 17.68 -0.13
N LYS A 162 -7.01 17.12 -1.28
CA LYS A 162 -7.94 16.95 -2.40
C LYS A 162 -9.12 16.04 -2.05
N ILE A 163 -8.86 14.96 -1.32
CA ILE A 163 -9.90 14.03 -0.86
C ILE A 163 -10.88 14.75 0.07
N THR A 164 -10.37 15.57 0.99
CA THR A 164 -11.19 16.30 1.96
C THR A 164 -11.96 17.48 1.34
N GLU A 165 -11.42 18.11 0.30
CA GLU A 165 -12.15 19.11 -0.50
C GLU A 165 -13.35 18.49 -1.21
N GLU A 166 -13.18 17.29 -1.77
CA GLU A 166 -14.26 16.57 -2.45
C GLU A 166 -15.30 15.99 -1.49
N ARG A 167 -14.92 15.74 -0.24
CA ARG A 167 -15.75 15.10 0.79
C ARG A 167 -15.46 15.66 2.18
N SER A 168 -16.28 16.61 2.62
CA SER A 168 -16.16 17.27 3.91
C SER A 168 -16.64 16.44 5.11
N ASP A 169 -17.39 15.37 4.88
CA ASP A 169 -18.01 14.51 5.91
C ASP A 169 -17.10 13.37 6.43
N ILE A 170 -15.87 13.31 5.92
CA ILE A 170 -14.87 12.31 6.30
C ILE A 170 -14.33 12.63 7.69
N LYS A 171 -14.35 11.63 8.59
CA LYS A 171 -13.77 11.74 9.94
C LYS A 171 -12.65 10.75 10.17
N ARG A 172 -12.74 9.56 9.59
CA ARG A 172 -11.81 8.44 9.81
C ARG A 172 -11.22 7.95 8.50
N ILE A 173 -9.92 8.16 8.35
CA ILE A 173 -9.17 7.75 7.16
C ILE A 173 -8.24 6.60 7.55
N THR A 174 -8.29 5.51 6.80
CA THR A 174 -7.29 4.44 6.89
C THR A 174 -6.49 4.41 5.60
N THR A 175 -5.16 4.30 5.71
CA THR A 175 -4.28 4.24 4.54
C THR A 175 -3.45 2.96 4.54
N TRP A 176 -3.20 2.44 3.33
CA TRP A 176 -2.33 1.29 3.07
C TRP A 176 -1.21 1.69 2.12
N SER A 177 0.03 1.43 2.53
CA SER A 177 1.23 1.66 1.71
C SER A 177 2.21 0.51 1.83
N ASP A 178 3.30 0.55 1.05
CA ASP A 178 4.44 -0.33 1.29
C ASP A 178 5.16 0.02 2.62
N SER A 179 6.06 -0.85 3.08
CA SER A 179 6.88 -0.58 4.27
C SER A 179 8.18 0.16 3.96
N CYS A 180 8.29 0.87 2.84
CA CYS A 180 9.53 1.54 2.45
C CYS A 180 9.85 2.67 3.44
N VAL A 181 10.91 2.49 4.24
CA VAL A 181 11.28 3.44 5.31
C VAL A 181 11.57 4.85 4.77
N PRO A 182 12.43 5.03 3.75
CA PRO A 182 12.71 6.38 3.24
C PRO A 182 11.49 7.09 2.63
N GLN A 183 10.47 6.35 2.22
CA GLN A 183 9.31 6.91 1.52
C GLN A 183 8.11 7.09 2.47
N ASN A 184 7.67 6.01 3.12
CA ASN A 184 6.38 5.94 3.79
C ASN A 184 6.49 5.74 5.31
N ARG A 185 7.47 4.96 5.78
CA ARG A 185 7.64 4.62 7.21
C ARG A 185 8.76 5.45 7.86
N ASN A 186 8.59 6.78 7.89
CA ASN A 186 9.55 7.71 8.49
C ASN A 186 8.88 8.85 9.27
N ARG A 187 9.69 9.55 10.07
CA ARG A 187 9.25 10.69 10.90
C ARG A 187 8.67 11.86 10.11
N ILE A 188 9.10 12.05 8.86
CA ILE A 188 8.65 13.17 8.01
C ILE A 188 7.18 12.96 7.67
N MET A 189 6.82 11.74 7.24
CA MET A 189 5.43 11.37 6.96
C MET A 189 4.54 11.51 8.20
N SER A 190 5.02 11.03 9.36
CA SER A 190 4.32 11.19 10.65
C SER A 190 4.05 12.66 10.99
N HIS A 191 5.06 13.52 10.83
CA HIS A 191 4.93 14.94 11.12
C HIS A 191 4.01 15.67 10.13
N ALA A 192 4.07 15.30 8.85
CA ALA A 192 3.20 15.86 7.82
C ALA A 192 1.72 15.55 8.11
N ILE A 193 1.39 14.32 8.51
CA ILE A 193 0.02 13.92 8.85
C ILE A 193 -0.44 14.59 10.14
N HIS A 194 0.43 14.71 11.13
CA HIS A 194 0.13 15.47 12.34
C HIS A 194 -0.21 16.93 12.01
N ARG A 195 0.60 17.58 11.15
CA ARG A 195 0.31 18.94 10.68
C ARG A 195 -1.01 19.02 9.91
N PHE A 196 -1.31 18.03 9.08
CA PHE A 196 -2.56 17.96 8.34
C PHE A 196 -3.79 17.86 9.25
N LEU A 197 -3.75 16.98 10.27
CA LEU A 197 -4.82 16.85 11.27
C LEU A 197 -5.02 18.15 12.07
N HIS A 198 -3.94 18.83 12.42
CA HIS A 198 -4.03 20.13 13.10
C HIS A 198 -4.74 21.19 12.25
N LEU A 199 -4.58 21.16 10.93
CA LEU A 199 -5.24 22.08 10.00
C LEU A 199 -6.67 21.66 9.63
N HIS A 200 -7.00 20.37 9.74
CA HIS A 200 -8.29 19.79 9.37
C HIS A 200 -9.00 19.19 10.58
N GLN A 201 -9.55 20.06 11.44
CA GLN A 201 -10.20 19.66 12.69
C GLN A 201 -11.47 18.80 12.51
N ASN A 202 -12.01 18.72 11.28
CA ASN A 202 -13.11 17.83 10.94
C ASN A 202 -12.71 16.34 10.89
N ILE A 203 -11.41 16.04 10.91
CA ILE A 203 -10.87 14.69 10.84
C ILE A 203 -10.45 14.24 12.23
N ASP A 204 -11.11 13.19 12.72
CA ASP A 204 -10.85 12.64 14.05
C ASP A 204 -9.56 11.83 14.09
N SER A 205 -9.31 11.03 13.04
CA SER A 205 -8.15 10.13 13.03
C SER A 205 -7.70 9.69 11.65
N ILE A 206 -6.39 9.50 11.53
CA ILE A 206 -5.73 8.88 10.38
C ILE A 206 -4.95 7.66 10.87
N THR A 207 -5.30 6.49 10.33
CA THR A 207 -4.62 5.22 10.60
C THR A 207 -3.79 4.82 9.40
N MET A 208 -2.47 4.79 9.53
CA MET A 208 -1.55 4.28 8.51
C MET A 208 -1.20 2.82 8.77
N LYS A 209 -1.43 1.97 7.78
CA LYS A 209 -1.07 0.55 7.80
C LYS A 209 -0.05 0.28 6.71
N PHE A 210 0.94 -0.54 7.04
CA PHE A 210 2.05 -0.83 6.13
C PHE A 210 2.05 -2.31 5.72
N SER A 211 2.29 -2.55 4.44
CA SER A 211 2.37 -3.90 3.88
C SER A 211 3.66 -4.60 4.31
N VAL A 212 3.64 -5.93 4.40
CA VAL A 212 4.87 -6.71 4.61
C VAL A 212 5.81 -6.51 3.40
N PRO A 213 7.11 -6.23 3.62
CA PRO A 213 8.07 -6.03 2.54
C PRO A 213 8.06 -7.17 1.51
N GLY A 214 8.06 -6.83 0.21
CA GLY A 214 7.98 -7.81 -0.88
C GLY A 214 6.62 -8.51 -1.03
N HIS A 215 5.61 -8.12 -0.23
CA HIS A 215 4.26 -8.68 -0.26
C HIS A 215 3.19 -7.58 -0.25
N SER A 216 3.43 -6.49 -0.98
CA SER A 216 2.52 -5.34 -1.05
C SER A 216 1.09 -5.77 -1.39
N CYS A 217 0.14 -5.40 -0.51
CA CYS A 217 -1.29 -5.60 -0.77
C CYS A 217 -1.81 -4.66 -1.86
N VAL A 218 -1.07 -3.58 -2.14
CA VAL A 218 -1.36 -2.57 -3.16
C VAL A 218 -1.28 -3.14 -4.58
N HIS A 219 -0.47 -4.19 -4.78
CA HIS A 219 -0.19 -4.78 -6.09
C HIS A 219 -0.87 -6.14 -6.38
N SER A 220 -1.58 -6.74 -5.42
CA SER A 220 -1.92 -8.17 -5.49
C SER A 220 -3.40 -8.45 -5.82
N GLY A 221 -3.63 -8.93 -7.05
CA GLY A 221 -4.81 -9.72 -7.42
C GLY A 221 -4.84 -11.08 -6.73
N HIS A 222 -6.04 -11.63 -6.55
CA HIS A 222 -6.39 -12.76 -5.69
C HIS A 222 -5.58 -14.05 -5.91
N ASN A 223 -5.15 -14.68 -4.82
CA ASN A 223 -5.02 -16.14 -4.79
C ASN A 223 -5.31 -16.64 -3.36
N LYS A 224 -6.40 -17.43 -3.23
CA LYS A 224 -6.92 -17.96 -1.97
C LYS A 224 -6.25 -19.31 -1.67
N GLY A 225 -5.61 -19.41 -0.51
CA GLY A 225 -5.24 -20.66 0.13
C GLY A 225 -5.37 -20.42 1.62
N GLY A 226 -6.37 -21.04 2.26
CA GLY A 226 -6.69 -20.81 3.67
C GLY A 226 -6.18 -21.96 4.53
N THR A 227 -5.37 -21.63 5.52
CA THR A 227 -5.12 -22.47 6.69
C THR A 227 -5.41 -21.65 7.95
N ARG A 228 -6.16 -22.25 8.89
CA ARG A 228 -6.33 -21.71 10.25
C ARG A 228 -5.03 -21.91 11.01
N LEU A 229 -4.60 -20.96 11.86
CA LEU A 229 -3.85 -21.18 13.11
C LEU A 229 -3.37 -19.86 13.75
N GLY A 230 -3.47 -19.79 15.09
CA GLY A 230 -2.40 -19.39 16.04
C GLY A 230 -2.04 -17.92 16.24
N SER A 231 -2.26 -17.42 17.47
CA SER A 231 -1.96 -16.08 17.98
C SER A 231 -0.47 -15.69 17.88
N SER A 232 -0.13 -14.74 17.00
CA SER A 232 0.91 -13.68 17.15
C SER A 232 1.08 -12.92 15.83
N ASP A 233 0.00 -12.35 15.30
CA ASP A 233 0.01 -11.59 14.05
C ASP A 233 0.63 -10.19 14.28
N LYS A 234 1.62 -9.78 13.46
CA LYS A 234 2.23 -8.44 13.53
C LYS A 234 1.94 -7.63 12.28
N ILE A 235 1.08 -6.64 12.41
CA ILE A 235 0.91 -5.57 11.41
C ILE A 235 1.40 -4.27 12.02
N ASN A 236 2.27 -3.56 11.28
CA ASN A 236 2.71 -2.23 11.68
C ASN A 236 1.57 -1.24 11.40
N VAL A 237 1.05 -0.67 12.48
CA VAL A 237 -0.01 0.33 12.42
C VAL A 237 0.47 1.58 13.14
N MET A 238 0.37 2.71 12.46
CA MET A 238 0.58 4.02 13.06
C MET A 238 -0.77 4.74 13.07
N THR A 239 -1.31 5.00 14.25
CA THR A 239 -2.57 5.75 14.37
C THR A 239 -2.27 7.11 14.96
N ILE A 240 -2.70 8.16 14.26
CA ILE A 240 -2.64 9.54 14.75
C ILE A 240 -4.09 9.99 14.98
N ARG A 241 -4.41 10.35 16.22
CA ARG A 241 -5.73 10.86 16.60
C ARG A 241 -5.61 12.32 17.02
N GLY A 242 -6.59 13.12 16.62
CA GLY A 242 -6.82 14.41 17.27
C GLY A 242 -7.36 14.19 18.67
N CYS A 243 -6.71 14.75 19.69
CA CYS A 243 -7.38 14.94 20.98
C CYS A 243 -7.95 16.36 20.98
N HIS A 244 -9.27 16.48 21.11
CA HIS A 244 -9.87 17.70 21.64
C HIS A 244 -9.78 17.61 23.16
N LEU A 245 -8.70 18.16 23.72
CA LEU A 245 -8.68 18.57 25.11
C LEU A 245 -9.08 20.04 25.12
N ASP A 246 -10.28 20.33 25.65
CA ASP A 246 -10.66 21.67 26.08
C ASP A 246 -9.70 22.10 27.18
N THR A 247 -8.59 22.70 26.77
CA THR A 247 -7.73 23.47 27.67
C THR A 247 -7.85 24.92 27.27
N ASP A 248 -8.28 25.75 28.22
CA ASP A 248 -8.39 27.21 28.12
C ASP A 248 -7.04 27.94 27.85
N LEU A 249 -6.05 27.22 27.32
CA LEU A 249 -4.68 27.66 27.05
C LEU A 249 -4.24 27.45 25.59
N GLY A 250 -5.13 27.02 24.69
CA GLY A 250 -4.84 26.98 23.24
C GLY A 250 -3.80 25.94 22.79
N TYR A 251 -3.52 24.93 23.63
CA TYR A 251 -2.68 23.79 23.26
C TYR A 251 -3.57 22.58 22.93
N HIS A 252 -3.61 22.21 21.65
CA HIS A 252 -4.17 20.94 21.22
C HIS A 252 -3.10 19.84 21.36
N ASP A 253 -3.26 18.97 22.34
CA ASP A 253 -2.46 17.74 22.43
C ASP A 253 -2.93 16.74 21.36
N PHE A 254 -1.99 16.01 20.74
CA PHE A 254 -2.29 14.92 19.81
C PHE A 254 -1.57 13.66 20.28
N CYS A 255 -2.30 12.55 20.46
CA CYS A 255 -1.69 11.28 20.83
C CYS A 255 -1.17 10.54 19.59
N LEU A 256 0.16 10.45 19.46
CA LEU A 256 0.82 9.52 18.55
C LEU A 256 0.85 8.13 19.18
N SER A 257 0.07 7.20 18.62
CA SER A 257 0.11 5.79 19.02
C SER A 257 0.81 4.97 17.95
N TRP A 258 1.98 4.44 18.30
CA TRP A 258 2.59 3.33 17.60
C TRP A 258 2.13 2.05 18.27
N SER A 259 1.29 1.28 17.58
CA SER A 259 0.84 -0.01 18.06
C SER A 259 1.21 -1.11 17.07
N HIS A 260 1.74 -2.21 17.61
CA HIS A 260 1.70 -3.48 16.90
C HIS A 260 0.33 -4.07 17.18
N TYR A 261 -0.54 -4.12 16.18
CA TYR A 261 -1.85 -4.75 16.36
C TYR A 261 -1.66 -6.26 16.40
N TYR A 262 -1.85 -6.86 17.57
CA TYR A 262 -2.10 -8.28 17.73
C TYR A 262 -3.60 -8.48 17.50
N THR A 263 -3.98 -9.33 16.54
CA THR A 263 -5.38 -9.74 16.40
C THR A 263 -5.73 -10.55 17.64
N ASP A 264 -6.64 -10.01 18.44
CA ASP A 264 -7.20 -10.54 19.69
C ASP A 264 -6.43 -10.13 20.96
N THR A 265 -6.78 -8.95 21.49
CA THR A 265 -7.29 -8.78 22.86
C THR A 265 -7.81 -7.35 23.03
N GLU A 266 -8.85 -7.21 23.86
CA GLU A 266 -9.41 -5.92 24.31
C GLU A 266 -8.33 -4.95 24.81
N PRO A 267 -8.58 -3.62 24.78
CA PRO A 267 -7.58 -2.64 25.16
C PRO A 267 -7.27 -2.74 26.65
N THR A 268 -6.13 -3.34 26.99
CA THR A 268 -5.55 -3.17 28.32
C THR A 268 -4.97 -1.75 28.40
N SER A 269 -5.60 -0.93 29.24
CA SER A 269 -5.16 0.40 29.59
C SER A 269 -3.78 0.32 30.27
N GLY A 270 -2.73 0.68 29.53
CA GLY A 270 -1.39 0.82 30.06
C GLY A 270 -0.61 1.84 29.23
N ASN A 271 -0.57 3.09 29.69
CA ASN A 271 0.31 4.12 29.12
C ASN A 271 1.77 3.69 29.31
N PRO A 272 2.58 3.53 28.24
CA PRO A 272 4.02 3.48 28.40
C PRO A 272 4.51 4.90 28.69
N LYS A 273 4.99 5.13 29.91
CA LYS A 273 5.83 6.30 30.25
C LYS A 273 7.13 6.19 29.43
N TRP A 274 7.42 7.21 28.64
CA TRP A 274 8.74 7.40 28.05
C TRP A 274 9.48 8.44 28.89
N ASP A 275 10.53 8.00 29.60
CA ASP A 275 11.46 8.89 30.29
C ASP A 275 12.30 9.64 29.24
N LEU A 276 11.96 10.91 29.03
CA LEU A 276 12.78 11.87 28.31
C LEU A 276 13.88 12.37 29.26
N ASP A 277 14.99 11.66 29.34
CA ASP A 277 16.21 12.19 29.97
C ASP A 277 17.47 11.55 29.40
N HIS A 278 17.95 12.06 28.27
CA HIS A 278 19.35 11.96 27.88
C HIS A 278 19.88 13.36 27.58
N LYS A 279 20.49 13.97 28.60
CA LYS A 279 21.38 15.13 28.47
C LYS A 279 22.59 14.73 27.60
N PRO A 280 23.06 15.62 26.71
CA PRO A 280 24.29 15.40 25.96
C PRO A 280 25.50 15.59 26.89
N SER A 281 26.39 14.59 26.97
CA SER A 281 27.73 14.77 27.52
C SER A 281 28.63 15.43 26.48
N ALA A 282 29.37 16.44 26.93
CA ALA A 282 30.40 17.18 26.20
C ALA A 282 31.56 16.28 25.71
#